data_AF-A0A9D2PN91-F1
#
_entry.id   AF-A0A9D2PN91-F1
#
_cell.length_a   1.000
_cell.length_b   1.000
_cell.length_c   1.000
_cell.angle_alpha   90.00
_cell.angle_beta   90.00
_cell.angle_gamma   90.00
#
_symmetry.space_group_name_H-M   'P 1'
#
loop_
_entity.id
_entity.type
_entity.pdbx_description
1 polymer ?
#
loop_
_entity_poly.entity_id
_entity_poly.type
_entity_poly.pdbx_seq_one_letter_code
_entity_poly.pdbx_strand_id
1 'polypeptide(L)'
;MGGYILCQVKKASLPYYIENISTNIYTIEELCYYFYHNIYLLDETIINEHLCDWLKKELGLVNLYRRLYKILEEEKGTAEFILAIFKEIHYLTHSEFKKLNETLELLQEQPMIVREKKKGDYLAGNRMYVNALRIYEHALEKEEKEGLGEQFSGEIWYNMGCAYMHLFQFREASDCFLEAFKLLRSRQAMTSHLRAGYLADPESFHQLCQNAGADEEQEEEIRRTLKETMERIQVQEEDPEKLLEGFIRGYHKSTGF
;
A
#
# COMPACT_ATOMS: atom_id res chain seq x y z
N MET A 1 -11.62 -16.36 -4.42
CA MET A 1 -10.79 -17.40 -5.05
C MET A 1 -10.15 -18.22 -3.94
N GLY A 2 -10.65 -19.42 -3.68
CA GLY A 2 -10.05 -20.36 -2.72
C GLY A 2 -9.67 -21.62 -3.47
N GLY A 3 -8.56 -21.59 -4.18
CA GLY A 3 -7.99 -22.74 -4.87
C GLY A 3 -6.52 -22.85 -4.49
N TYR A 4 -6.03 -24.07 -4.30
CA TYR A 4 -4.61 -24.32 -4.04
C TYR A 4 -3.85 -24.26 -5.37
N ILE A 5 -2.80 -23.44 -5.43
CA ILE A 5 -1.86 -23.42 -6.57
C ILE A 5 -0.67 -24.28 -6.16
N LEU A 6 -0.48 -25.41 -6.83
CA LEU A 6 0.66 -26.28 -6.59
C LEU A 6 1.92 -25.65 -7.20
N CYS A 7 2.99 -25.55 -6.40
CA CYS A 7 4.27 -25.06 -6.90
C CYS A 7 4.79 -26.00 -7.99
N GLN A 8 5.02 -25.47 -9.19
CA GLN A 8 5.47 -26.24 -10.35
C GLN A 8 7.00 -26.38 -10.39
N VAL A 9 7.69 -25.47 -9.70
CA VAL A 9 9.14 -25.33 -9.73
C VAL A 9 9.71 -25.55 -8.32
N LYS A 10 10.99 -25.91 -8.25
CA LYS A 10 11.70 -26.02 -6.98
C LYS A 10 11.67 -24.68 -6.23
N LYS A 11 11.65 -24.75 -4.91
CA LYS A 11 11.81 -23.59 -4.03
C LYS A 11 13.26 -23.08 -4.08
N ALA A 12 13.44 -21.77 -4.10
CA ALA A 12 14.75 -21.14 -3.99
C ALA A 12 15.42 -21.45 -2.64
N SER A 13 16.74 -21.63 -2.65
CA SER A 13 17.53 -21.75 -1.42
C SER A 13 17.84 -20.35 -0.86
N LEU A 14 18.14 -19.40 -1.75
CA LEU A 14 18.28 -17.98 -1.43
C LEU A 14 17.08 -17.20 -1.98
N PRO A 15 16.27 -16.55 -1.12
CA PRO A 15 15.11 -15.80 -1.60
C PRO A 15 15.50 -14.55 -2.37
N TYR A 16 14.59 -14.10 -3.24
CA TYR A 16 14.62 -12.75 -3.78
C TYR A 16 13.93 -11.81 -2.79
N TYR A 17 14.68 -10.82 -2.28
CA TYR A 17 14.15 -9.86 -1.33
C TYR A 17 13.56 -8.65 -2.06
N ILE A 18 12.29 -8.37 -1.83
CA ILE A 18 11.60 -7.19 -2.35
C ILE A 18 11.65 -6.11 -1.28
N GLU A 19 12.52 -5.12 -1.49
CA GLU A 19 12.76 -4.03 -0.56
C GLU A 19 11.50 -3.17 -0.33
N ASN A 20 10.76 -2.85 -1.40
CA ASN A 20 9.58 -1.97 -1.37
C ASN A 20 8.52 -2.37 -0.35
N ILE A 21 8.37 -3.67 -0.06
CA ILE A 21 7.43 -4.20 0.94
C ILE A 21 8.07 -5.16 1.95
N SER A 22 9.41 -5.15 2.03
CA SER A 22 10.22 -5.97 2.95
C SER A 22 9.80 -7.45 2.99
N THR A 23 9.73 -8.10 1.82
CA THR A 23 9.21 -9.47 1.68
C THR A 23 10.18 -10.36 0.91
N ASN A 24 10.44 -11.55 1.44
CA ASN A 24 11.22 -12.60 0.77
C ASN A 24 10.34 -13.45 -0.14
N ILE A 25 10.76 -13.63 -1.38
CA ILE A 25 10.12 -14.48 -2.39
C ILE A 25 10.99 -15.72 -2.63
N TYR A 26 10.41 -16.89 -2.48
CA TYR A 26 11.08 -18.19 -2.60
C TYR A 26 10.61 -19.00 -3.80
N THR A 27 9.40 -18.76 -4.30
CA THR A 27 8.84 -19.51 -5.44
C THR A 27 8.41 -18.59 -6.58
N ILE A 28 8.25 -19.18 -7.76
CA ILE A 28 7.73 -18.44 -8.92
C ILE A 28 6.26 -18.04 -8.72
N GLU A 29 5.49 -18.86 -8.01
CA GLU A 29 4.09 -18.58 -7.66
C GLU A 29 3.98 -17.41 -6.69
N GLU A 30 4.87 -17.30 -5.70
CA GLU A 30 4.95 -16.14 -4.81
C GLU A 30 5.30 -14.85 -5.59
N LEU A 31 6.20 -14.94 -6.57
CA LEU A 31 6.53 -13.82 -7.45
C LEU A 31 5.32 -13.42 -8.30
N CYS A 32 4.63 -14.38 -8.92
CA CYS A 32 3.41 -14.14 -9.69
C CYS A 32 2.31 -13.53 -8.82
N TYR A 33 2.12 -14.02 -7.60
CA TYR A 33 1.19 -13.44 -6.64
C TYR A 33 1.53 -11.99 -6.35
N TYR A 34 2.80 -11.69 -6.05
CA TYR A 34 3.27 -10.34 -5.79
C TYR A 34 3.02 -9.43 -7.01
N PHE A 35 3.39 -9.86 -8.22
CA PHE A 35 3.22 -9.07 -9.45
C PHE A 35 1.76 -8.76 -9.73
N TYR A 36 0.88 -9.75 -9.60
CA TYR A 36 -0.55 -9.57 -9.87
C TYR A 36 -1.21 -8.60 -8.89
N HIS A 37 -0.82 -8.63 -7.61
CA HIS A 37 -1.44 -7.80 -6.57
C HIS A 37 -0.72 -6.47 -6.31
N ASN A 38 0.43 -6.22 -6.94
CA ASN A 38 1.25 -5.03 -6.67
C ASN A 38 1.75 -4.32 -7.93
N ILE A 39 0.96 -4.32 -9.01
CA ILE A 39 1.35 -3.78 -10.32
C ILE A 39 1.91 -2.33 -10.28
N TYR A 40 1.40 -1.46 -9.40
CA TYR A 40 1.88 -0.07 -9.27
C TYR A 40 3.22 0.06 -8.52
N LEU A 41 3.68 -1.01 -7.88
CA LEU A 41 4.99 -1.08 -7.22
C LEU A 41 6.07 -1.67 -8.16
N LEU A 42 5.69 -2.14 -9.34
CA LEU A 42 6.60 -2.77 -10.30
C LEU A 42 7.27 -1.71 -11.17
N ASP A 43 8.51 -1.39 -10.81
CA ASP A 43 9.40 -0.52 -11.56
C ASP A 43 10.79 -1.17 -11.69
N GLU A 44 11.76 -0.41 -12.17
CA GLU A 44 13.13 -0.85 -12.43
C GLU A 44 13.87 -1.34 -11.17
N THR A 45 13.39 -0.98 -9.97
CA THR A 45 13.94 -1.50 -8.71
C THR A 45 13.63 -2.98 -8.51
N ILE A 46 12.55 -3.47 -9.12
CA ILE A 46 12.12 -4.87 -9.04
C ILE A 46 12.37 -5.60 -10.37
N ILE A 47 12.04 -4.95 -11.49
CA ILE A 47 12.17 -5.49 -12.84
C ILE A 47 13.54 -5.08 -13.37
N ASN A 48 14.52 -5.94 -13.12
CA ASN A 48 15.91 -5.73 -13.50
C ASN A 48 16.63 -7.06 -13.76
N GLU A 49 17.91 -6.96 -14.12
CA GLU A 49 18.77 -8.10 -14.40
C GLU A 49 18.92 -9.03 -13.19
N HIS A 50 18.95 -8.49 -11.97
CA HIS A 50 19.12 -9.29 -10.76
C HIS A 50 17.94 -10.25 -10.56
N LEU A 51 16.71 -9.80 -10.79
CA LEU A 51 15.54 -10.69 -10.77
C LEU A 51 15.66 -11.80 -11.82
N CYS A 52 16.10 -11.47 -13.04
CA CYS A 52 16.30 -12.46 -14.11
C CYS A 52 17.33 -13.52 -13.68
N ASP A 53 18.45 -13.06 -13.13
CA ASP A 53 19.52 -13.92 -12.62
C ASP A 53 19.05 -14.85 -11.50
N TRP A 54 18.21 -14.34 -10.59
CA TRP A 54 17.60 -15.14 -9.54
C TRP A 54 16.70 -16.24 -10.12
N LEU A 55 15.81 -15.91 -11.08
CA LEU A 55 14.96 -16.89 -11.77
C LEU A 55 15.78 -18.02 -12.40
N LYS A 56 16.93 -17.69 -12.99
CA LYS A 56 17.84 -18.66 -13.59
C LYS A 56 18.56 -19.51 -12.54
N LYS A 57 19.21 -18.89 -11.57
CA LYS A 57 20.11 -19.55 -10.60
C LYS A 57 19.33 -20.33 -9.55
N GLU A 58 18.34 -19.68 -8.94
CA GLU A 58 17.59 -20.24 -7.82
C GLU A 58 16.41 -21.09 -8.24
N LEU A 59 15.73 -20.77 -9.34
CA LEU A 59 14.57 -21.56 -9.80
C LEU A 59 14.87 -22.45 -11.01
N GLY A 60 15.99 -22.25 -11.71
CA GLY A 60 16.36 -23.04 -12.89
C GLY A 60 15.61 -22.65 -14.17
N LEU A 61 14.94 -21.49 -14.19
CA LEU A 61 14.11 -21.02 -15.30
C LEU A 61 14.95 -20.36 -16.41
N VAL A 62 15.82 -21.15 -17.04
CA VAL A 62 16.82 -20.66 -18.02
C VAL A 62 16.16 -20.06 -19.27
N ASN A 63 15.06 -20.65 -19.75
CA ASN A 63 14.35 -20.15 -20.94
C ASN A 63 13.66 -18.82 -20.65
N LEU A 64 12.92 -18.73 -19.54
CA LEU A 64 12.34 -17.48 -19.06
C LEU A 64 13.40 -16.38 -18.91
N TYR A 65 14.52 -16.68 -18.24
CA TYR A 65 15.65 -15.75 -18.12
C TYR A 65 16.09 -15.18 -19.48
N ARG A 66 16.35 -16.02 -20.49
CA ARG A 66 16.80 -15.54 -21.81
C ARG A 66 15.78 -14.60 -22.45
N ARG A 67 14.49 -14.92 -22.32
CA ARG A 67 13.40 -14.09 -22.86
C ARG A 67 13.31 -12.75 -22.13
N LEU A 68 13.34 -12.77 -20.79
CA LEU A 68 13.26 -11.57 -19.96
C LEU A 68 14.47 -10.67 -20.14
N TYR A 69 15.68 -11.24 -20.22
CA TYR A 69 16.90 -10.47 -20.44
C TYR A 69 16.84 -9.72 -21.79
N LYS A 70 16.37 -10.38 -22.85
CA LYS A 70 16.15 -9.73 -24.15
C LYS A 70 15.10 -8.60 -24.08
N ILE A 71 14.05 -8.76 -23.27
CA ILE A 71 13.04 -7.70 -23.06
C ILE A 71 13.67 -6.47 -22.38
N LEU A 72 14.57 -6.69 -21.42
CA LEU A 72 15.31 -5.61 -20.77
C LEU A 72 16.29 -4.93 -21.73
N GLU A 73 17.09 -5.72 -22.47
CA GLU A 73 18.06 -5.21 -23.45
C GLU A 73 17.41 -4.41 -24.58
N GLU A 74 16.23 -4.82 -25.04
CA GLU A 74 15.46 -4.13 -26.07
C GLU A 74 14.53 -3.04 -25.51
N GLU A 75 14.59 -2.75 -24.20
CA GLU A 75 13.77 -1.74 -23.49
C GLU A 75 12.26 -1.82 -23.81
N LYS A 76 11.73 -3.04 -23.93
CA LYS A 76 10.33 -3.28 -24.30
C LYS A 76 9.30 -2.87 -23.24
N GLY A 77 9.76 -2.48 -22.06
CA GLY A 77 8.94 -1.94 -20.97
C GLY A 77 8.38 -2.98 -20.00
N THR A 78 7.92 -2.48 -18.85
CA THR A 78 7.44 -3.23 -17.70
C THR A 78 6.29 -4.19 -18.03
N ALA A 79 5.33 -3.77 -18.85
CA ALA A 79 4.16 -4.57 -19.18
C ALA A 79 4.53 -5.86 -19.93
N GLU A 80 5.39 -5.77 -20.95
CA GLU A 80 5.84 -6.94 -21.71
C GLU A 80 6.64 -7.92 -20.84
N PHE A 81 7.45 -7.40 -19.92
CA PHE A 81 8.18 -8.21 -18.93
C PHE A 81 7.23 -9.02 -18.04
N ILE A 82 6.23 -8.36 -17.46
CA ILE A 82 5.22 -9.00 -16.59
C ILE A 82 4.44 -10.06 -17.37
N LEU A 83 3.94 -9.70 -18.56
CA LEU A 83 3.16 -10.61 -19.39
C LEU A 83 3.97 -11.84 -19.82
N ALA A 84 5.27 -11.68 -20.10
CA ALA A 84 6.14 -12.80 -20.47
C ALA A 84 6.25 -13.85 -19.37
N ILE A 85 6.30 -13.44 -18.10
CA ILE A 85 6.30 -14.37 -16.95
C ILE A 85 4.96 -15.12 -16.89
N PHE A 86 3.84 -14.41 -16.86
CA PHE A 86 2.53 -15.04 -16.73
C PHE A 86 2.18 -15.97 -17.91
N LYS A 87 2.64 -15.65 -19.12
CA LYS A 87 2.50 -16.52 -20.30
C LYS A 87 3.27 -17.84 -20.17
N GLU A 88 4.41 -17.85 -19.49
CA GLU A 88 5.25 -19.05 -19.35
C GLU A 88 4.87 -19.90 -18.14
N ILE A 89 4.51 -19.27 -17.02
CA ILE A 89 4.21 -19.97 -15.76
C ILE A 89 2.76 -20.46 -15.70
N HIS A 90 1.86 -19.89 -16.52
CA HIS A 90 0.44 -20.23 -16.54
C HIS A 90 -0.24 -20.13 -15.15
N TYR A 91 0.20 -19.15 -14.36
CA TYR A 91 -0.33 -18.90 -13.00
C TYR A 91 -1.78 -18.41 -13.02
N LEU A 92 -2.17 -17.67 -14.07
CA LEU A 92 -3.50 -17.09 -14.22
C LEU A 92 -4.35 -17.92 -15.18
N THR A 93 -5.66 -17.97 -14.92
CA THR A 93 -6.63 -18.42 -15.92
C THR A 93 -6.66 -17.47 -17.12
N HIS A 94 -7.22 -17.92 -18.24
CA HIS A 94 -7.31 -17.08 -19.44
C HIS A 94 -8.05 -15.75 -19.21
N SER A 95 -9.11 -15.77 -18.39
CA SER A 95 -9.89 -14.57 -18.06
C SER A 95 -9.13 -13.61 -17.14
N GLU A 96 -8.39 -14.13 -16.15
CA GLU A 96 -7.53 -13.31 -15.29
C GLU A 96 -6.35 -12.72 -16.06
N PHE A 97 -5.73 -13.50 -16.95
CA PHE A 97 -4.65 -13.02 -17.80
C PHE A 97 -5.12 -11.89 -18.73
N LYS A 98 -6.32 -12.00 -19.30
CA LYS A 98 -6.93 -10.93 -20.10
C LYS A 98 -7.12 -9.65 -19.28
N LYS A 99 -7.66 -9.77 -18.06
CA LYS A 99 -7.83 -8.63 -17.14
C LYS A 99 -6.50 -7.98 -16.75
N LEU A 100 -5.45 -8.78 -16.53
CA LEU A 100 -4.11 -8.27 -16.27
C LEU A 100 -3.61 -7.43 -17.44
N ASN A 101 -3.76 -7.90 -18.67
CA ASN A 101 -3.36 -7.16 -19.86
C ASN A 101 -4.10 -5.83 -19.99
N GLU A 102 -5.43 -5.84 -19.83
CA GLU A 102 -6.25 -4.61 -19.83
C GLU A 102 -5.80 -3.63 -18.73
N THR A 103 -5.46 -4.13 -17.54
CA THR A 103 -5.00 -3.29 -16.43
C THR A 103 -3.63 -2.65 -16.72
N LEU A 104 -2.72 -3.38 -17.36
CA LEU A 104 -1.40 -2.86 -17.74
C LEU A 104 -1.50 -1.81 -18.85
N GLU A 105 -2.40 -1.99 -19.82
CA GLU A 105 -2.69 -0.99 -20.86
C GLU A 105 -3.23 0.31 -20.23
N LEU A 106 -4.24 0.20 -19.36
CA LEU A 106 -4.78 1.35 -18.62
C LEU A 106 -3.72 2.06 -17.77
N LEU A 107 -2.79 1.32 -17.16
CA LEU A 107 -1.70 1.90 -16.36
C LEU A 107 -0.75 2.74 -17.24
N GLN A 108 -0.50 2.33 -18.49
CA GLN A 108 0.36 3.08 -19.41
C GLN A 108 -0.28 4.39 -19.88
N GLU A 109 -1.61 4.43 -19.98
CA GLU A 109 -2.37 5.62 -20.39
C GLU A 109 -2.54 6.65 -19.25
N GLN A 110 -2.33 6.24 -17.99
CA GLN A 110 -2.53 7.12 -16.84
C GLN A 110 -1.45 8.20 -16.72
N PRO A 111 -1.82 9.43 -16.31
CA PRO A 111 -0.86 10.48 -15.98
C PRO A 111 0.11 10.05 -14.87
N MET A 112 1.38 10.46 -14.99
CA MET A 112 2.45 10.08 -14.05
C MET A 112 2.09 10.29 -12.59
N ILE A 113 1.54 11.46 -12.27
CA ILE A 113 1.10 11.84 -10.93
C ILE A 113 -0.03 10.96 -10.37
N VAL A 114 -0.96 10.52 -11.21
CA VAL A 114 -2.03 9.59 -10.81
C VAL A 114 -1.42 8.22 -10.47
N ARG A 115 -0.43 7.76 -11.25
CA ARG A 115 0.29 6.52 -10.97
C ARG A 115 1.11 6.62 -9.68
N GLU A 116 1.71 7.77 -9.39
CA GLU A 116 2.43 8.02 -8.12
C GLU A 116 1.49 7.93 -6.92
N LYS A 117 0.32 8.59 -6.99
CA LYS A 117 -0.71 8.46 -5.95
C LYS A 117 -1.12 6.99 -5.76
N LYS A 118 -1.35 6.25 -6.84
CA LYS A 118 -1.66 4.81 -6.78
C LYS A 118 -0.51 3.98 -6.19
N LYS A 119 0.75 4.32 -6.47
CA LYS A 119 1.91 3.68 -5.83
C LYS A 119 1.86 3.89 -4.31
N GLY A 120 1.53 5.10 -3.84
CA GLY A 120 1.27 5.40 -2.44
C GLY A 120 0.14 4.54 -1.84
N ASP A 121 -0.99 4.44 -2.55
CA ASP A 121 -2.15 3.62 -2.14
C ASP A 121 -1.74 2.15 -1.92
N TYR A 122 -0.94 1.59 -2.83
CA TYR A 122 -0.45 0.21 -2.75
C TYR A 122 0.55 0.01 -1.60
N LEU A 123 1.46 0.96 -1.37
CA LEU A 123 2.39 0.92 -0.24
C LEU A 123 1.62 0.91 1.08
N ALA A 124 0.62 1.78 1.24
CA ALA A 124 -0.23 1.84 2.42
C ALA A 124 -1.00 0.52 2.62
N GLY A 125 -1.56 -0.07 1.55
CA GLY A 125 -2.20 -1.39 1.59
C GLY A 125 -1.26 -2.53 2.02
N ASN A 126 0.03 -2.41 1.69
CA ASN A 126 1.08 -3.34 2.15
C ASN A 126 1.65 -3.01 3.54
N ARG A 127 1.07 -2.02 4.23
CA ARG A 127 1.49 -1.51 5.56
C ARG A 127 2.84 -0.79 5.57
N MET A 128 3.31 -0.35 4.41
CA MET A 128 4.54 0.43 4.25
C MET A 128 4.23 1.93 4.43
N TYR A 129 3.72 2.30 5.61
CA TYR A 129 3.11 3.62 5.83
C TYR A 129 4.09 4.78 5.66
N VAL A 130 5.34 4.65 6.12
CA VAL A 130 6.35 5.72 5.97
C VAL A 130 6.68 5.94 4.49
N ASN A 131 6.86 4.86 3.73
CA ASN A 131 7.11 4.96 2.30
C ASN A 131 5.89 5.53 1.55
N ALA A 132 4.67 5.14 1.95
CA ALA A 132 3.45 5.69 1.39
C ALA A 132 3.34 7.21 1.62
N LEU A 133 3.63 7.68 2.84
CA LEU A 133 3.64 9.11 3.19
C LEU A 133 4.62 9.90 2.31
N ARG A 134 5.85 9.42 2.13
CA ARG A 134 6.84 10.06 1.24
C ARG A 134 6.36 10.17 -0.20
N ILE A 135 5.67 9.16 -0.71
CA ILE A 135 5.10 9.18 -2.07
C ILE A 135 3.93 10.17 -2.15
N TYR A 136 3.08 10.23 -1.13
CA TYR A 136 1.96 11.17 -1.09
C TYR A 136 2.42 12.63 -1.00
N GLU A 137 3.42 12.94 -0.18
CA GLU A 137 4.01 14.28 -0.09
C GLU A 137 4.54 14.74 -1.46
N HIS A 138 5.31 13.88 -2.12
CA HIS A 138 5.81 14.17 -3.47
C HIS A 138 4.69 14.32 -4.51
N ALA A 139 3.60 13.55 -4.39
CA ALA A 139 2.44 13.69 -5.28
C ALA A 139 1.71 15.03 -5.07
N LEU A 140 1.59 15.51 -3.83
CA LEU A 140 1.02 16.83 -3.51
C LEU A 140 1.89 17.98 -4.06
N GLU A 141 3.22 17.91 -3.88
CA GLU A 141 4.14 18.92 -4.42
C GLU A 141 4.08 19.07 -5.95
N LYS A 142 3.75 17.98 -6.65
CA LYS A 142 3.53 18.00 -8.10
C LYS A 142 2.14 18.47 -8.48
N GLU A 143 1.12 18.11 -7.71
CA GLU A 143 -0.25 18.53 -7.98
C GLU A 143 -0.40 20.04 -7.94
N GLU A 144 0.28 20.72 -7.01
CA GLU A 144 0.31 22.18 -6.94
C GLU A 144 0.76 22.83 -8.27
N LYS A 145 1.53 22.09 -9.10
CA LYS A 145 2.02 22.56 -10.40
C LYS A 145 1.13 22.13 -11.57
N GLU A 146 0.51 20.95 -11.49
CA GLU A 146 -0.28 20.36 -12.58
C GLU A 146 -1.78 20.68 -12.50
N GLY A 147 -2.31 21.01 -11.31
CA GLY A 147 -3.68 21.46 -11.12
C GLY A 147 -4.76 20.39 -11.37
N LEU A 148 -4.60 19.20 -10.79
CA LEU A 148 -5.58 18.11 -10.91
C LEU A 148 -6.87 18.36 -10.12
N GLY A 149 -6.85 19.32 -9.18
CA GLY A 149 -8.02 19.83 -8.49
C GLY A 149 -8.18 19.31 -7.07
N GLU A 150 -9.01 20.01 -6.30
CA GLU A 150 -9.18 19.83 -4.85
C GLU A 150 -9.52 18.39 -4.45
N GLN A 151 -10.26 17.66 -5.29
CA GLN A 151 -10.61 16.27 -5.01
C GLN A 151 -9.39 15.35 -4.94
N PHE A 152 -8.43 15.53 -5.87
CA PHE A 152 -7.24 14.67 -5.92
C PHE A 152 -6.36 14.88 -4.69
N SER A 153 -6.10 16.13 -4.34
CA SER A 153 -5.28 16.48 -3.17
C SER A 153 -5.99 16.16 -1.86
N GLY A 154 -7.32 16.35 -1.80
CA GLY A 154 -8.13 15.95 -0.65
C GLY A 154 -8.08 14.44 -0.39
N GLU A 155 -8.10 13.60 -1.44
CA GLU A 155 -7.93 12.16 -1.31
C GLU A 155 -6.53 11.77 -0.79
N ILE A 156 -5.48 12.46 -1.26
CA ILE A 156 -4.11 12.21 -0.79
C ILE A 156 -3.99 12.55 0.70
N TRP A 157 -4.45 13.73 1.12
CA TRP A 157 -4.46 14.12 2.53
C TRP A 157 -5.23 13.12 3.40
N TYR A 158 -6.38 12.63 2.93
CA TYR A 158 -7.14 11.62 3.64
C TYR A 158 -6.34 10.32 3.80
N ASN A 159 -5.67 9.87 2.75
CA ASN A 159 -4.83 8.66 2.78
C ASN A 159 -3.60 8.82 3.69
N MET A 160 -2.98 10.01 3.72
CA MET A 160 -1.92 10.34 4.68
C MET A 160 -2.43 10.28 6.11
N GLY A 161 -3.61 10.84 6.40
CA GLY A 161 -4.24 10.74 7.71
C GLY A 161 -4.45 9.28 8.15
N CYS A 162 -4.92 8.42 7.25
CA CYS A 162 -5.04 6.98 7.51
C CYS A 162 -3.69 6.31 7.79
N ALA A 163 -2.63 6.67 7.05
CA ALA A 163 -1.28 6.15 7.29
C ALA A 163 -0.74 6.58 8.67
N TYR A 164 -0.90 7.86 9.03
CA TYR A 164 -0.51 8.36 10.35
C TYR A 164 -1.29 7.72 11.50
N MET A 165 -2.58 7.43 11.33
CA MET A 165 -3.38 6.67 12.30
C MET A 165 -2.76 5.29 12.57
N HIS A 166 -2.31 4.60 11.52
CA HIS A 166 -1.65 3.30 11.68
C HIS A 166 -0.26 3.37 12.30
N LEU A 167 0.39 4.54 12.21
CA LEU A 167 1.66 4.83 12.89
C LEU A 167 1.46 5.37 14.31
N PHE A 168 0.21 5.47 14.80
CA PHE A 168 -0.15 6.05 16.10
C PHE A 168 0.27 7.53 16.26
N GLN A 169 0.49 8.22 15.14
CA GLN A 169 0.79 9.65 15.06
C GLN A 169 -0.53 10.43 14.94
N PHE A 170 -1.30 10.44 16.03
CA PHE A 170 -2.69 10.89 16.02
C PHE A 170 -2.86 12.39 15.77
N ARG A 171 -1.89 13.21 16.19
CA ARG A 171 -1.93 14.66 15.97
C ARG A 171 -1.77 14.97 14.49
N GLU A 172 -0.74 14.40 13.88
CA GLU A 172 -0.44 14.51 12.45
C GLU A 172 -1.59 13.94 11.61
N ALA A 173 -2.17 12.81 12.03
CA ALA A 173 -3.35 12.25 11.38
C ALA A 173 -4.54 13.21 11.42
N SER A 174 -4.79 13.84 12.57
CA SER A 174 -5.88 14.81 12.75
C SER A 174 -5.69 16.00 11.81
N ASP A 175 -4.47 16.55 11.72
CA ASP A 175 -4.14 17.66 10.83
C ASP A 175 -4.36 17.28 9.36
N CYS A 176 -3.89 16.11 8.92
CA CYS A 176 -4.13 15.62 7.56
C CYS A 176 -5.63 15.46 7.24
N PHE A 177 -6.42 14.92 8.17
CA PHE A 177 -7.87 14.80 7.98
C PHE A 177 -8.58 16.16 7.93
N LEU A 178 -8.07 17.16 8.65
CA LEU A 178 -8.59 18.52 8.59
C LEU A 178 -8.35 19.13 7.22
N GLU A 179 -7.15 19.00 6.66
CA GLU A 179 -6.85 19.44 5.28
C GLU A 179 -7.71 18.70 4.26
N ALA A 180 -7.87 17.37 4.42
CA ALA A 180 -8.78 16.59 3.58
C ALA A 180 -10.23 17.09 3.69
N PHE A 181 -10.69 17.47 4.88
CA PHE A 181 -12.05 17.99 5.09
C PHE A 181 -12.24 19.36 4.42
N LYS A 182 -11.25 20.26 4.50
CA LYS A 182 -11.31 21.57 3.83
C LYS A 182 -11.51 21.43 2.32
N LEU A 183 -10.85 20.46 1.71
CA LEU A 183 -10.91 20.19 0.27
C LEU A 183 -12.15 19.36 -0.14
N LEU A 184 -12.38 18.22 0.52
CA LEU A 184 -13.43 17.28 0.13
C LEU A 184 -14.82 17.63 0.70
N ARG A 185 -14.87 18.42 1.77
CA ARG A 185 -16.09 18.74 2.55
C ARG A 185 -16.91 17.50 2.93
N SER A 186 -16.22 16.38 3.19
CA SER A 186 -16.86 15.10 3.46
C SER A 186 -17.07 14.89 4.97
N ARG A 187 -18.25 14.37 5.35
CA ARG A 187 -18.53 13.99 6.74
C ARG A 187 -17.53 12.95 7.27
N GLN A 188 -17.03 12.09 6.39
CA GLN A 188 -16.04 11.08 6.74
C GLN A 188 -14.70 11.69 7.18
N ALA A 189 -14.16 12.66 6.42
CA ALA A 189 -12.92 13.34 6.78
C ALA A 189 -13.06 14.08 8.12
N MET A 190 -14.20 14.74 8.32
CA MET A 190 -14.53 15.40 9.59
C MET A 190 -14.56 14.41 10.77
N THR A 191 -15.31 13.31 10.65
CA THR A 191 -15.38 12.29 11.71
C THR A 191 -14.00 11.68 12.00
N SER A 192 -13.19 11.45 10.97
CA SER A 192 -11.81 10.94 11.13
C SER A 192 -10.90 11.96 11.83
N HIS A 193 -10.99 13.26 11.49
CA HIS A 193 -10.28 14.35 12.17
C HIS A 193 -10.59 14.38 13.67
N LEU A 194 -11.87 14.36 14.03
CA LEU A 194 -12.32 14.37 15.41
C LEU A 194 -11.85 13.12 16.17
N ARG A 195 -11.97 11.93 15.56
CA ARG A 195 -11.50 10.68 16.18
C ARG A 195 -10.00 10.67 16.43
N ALA A 196 -9.21 11.12 15.46
CA ALA A 196 -7.76 11.26 15.61
C ALA A 196 -7.42 12.29 16.71
N GLY A 197 -8.13 13.42 16.75
CA GLY A 197 -8.00 14.44 17.79
C GLY A 197 -8.28 13.90 19.19
N TYR A 198 -9.37 13.15 19.38
CA TYR A 198 -9.67 12.50 20.66
C TYR A 198 -8.58 11.53 21.11
N LEU A 199 -8.02 10.74 20.18
CA LEU A 199 -6.96 9.79 20.48
C LEU A 199 -5.62 10.48 20.80
N ALA A 200 -5.38 11.65 20.21
CA ALA A 200 -4.20 12.47 20.49
C ALA A 200 -4.28 13.13 21.88
N ASP A 201 -5.44 13.72 22.20
CA ASP A 201 -5.68 14.41 23.47
C ASP A 201 -7.19 14.39 23.84
N PRO A 202 -7.60 13.45 24.71
CA PRO A 202 -8.99 13.35 25.17
C PRO A 202 -9.45 14.54 26.01
N GLU A 203 -8.54 15.28 26.65
CA GLU A 203 -8.87 16.39 27.55
C GLU A 203 -9.30 17.63 26.76
N SER A 204 -8.58 17.94 25.67
CA SER A 204 -8.90 19.07 24.79
C SER A 204 -9.96 18.75 23.72
N PHE A 205 -10.44 17.50 23.65
CA PHE A 205 -11.39 17.07 22.61
C PHE A 205 -12.65 17.94 22.51
N HIS A 206 -13.22 18.37 23.63
CA HIS A 206 -14.41 19.23 23.62
C HIS A 206 -14.14 20.57 22.91
N GLN A 207 -12.97 21.17 23.15
CA GLN A 207 -12.55 22.41 22.47
C GLN A 207 -12.32 22.16 20.98
N LEU A 208 -11.74 21.01 20.63
CA LEU A 208 -11.56 20.61 19.23
C LEU A 208 -12.90 20.45 18.50
N CYS A 209 -13.89 19.81 19.12
CA CYS A 209 -15.25 19.70 18.57
C CYS A 209 -15.90 21.08 18.36
N GLN A 210 -15.79 21.98 19.33
CA GLN A 210 -16.31 23.35 19.20
C GLN A 210 -15.64 24.10 18.04
N ASN A 211 -14.31 24.04 17.96
CA ASN A 211 -13.54 24.73 16.91
C ASN A 211 -13.86 24.19 15.51
N ALA A 212 -14.14 22.89 15.41
CA ALA A 212 -14.49 22.25 14.16
C ALA A 212 -15.98 22.43 13.80
N GLY A 213 -16.81 22.95 14.71
CA GLY A 213 -18.24 23.14 14.51
C GLY A 213 -19.06 21.84 14.58
N ALA A 214 -18.60 20.86 15.37
CA ALA A 214 -19.32 19.61 15.61
C ALA A 214 -20.43 19.80 16.66
N ASP A 215 -21.58 19.18 16.43
CA ASP A 215 -22.70 19.20 17.38
C ASP A 215 -22.43 18.28 18.59
N GLU A 216 -23.07 18.55 19.73
CA GLU A 216 -22.93 17.75 20.97
C GLU A 216 -23.27 16.27 20.73
N GLU A 217 -24.25 15.96 19.88
CA GLU A 217 -24.61 14.59 19.52
C GLU A 217 -23.44 13.84 18.84
N GLN A 218 -22.72 14.53 17.94
CA GLN A 218 -21.57 13.95 17.25
C GLN A 218 -20.40 13.73 18.21
N GLU A 219 -20.18 14.65 19.14
CA GLU A 219 -19.17 14.49 20.19
C GLU A 219 -19.45 13.25 21.05
N GLU A 220 -20.69 13.09 21.52
CA GLU A 220 -21.10 11.95 22.32
C GLU A 220 -21.02 10.63 21.55
N GLU A 221 -21.45 10.61 20.28
CA GLU A 221 -21.36 9.44 19.41
C GLU A 221 -19.90 8.98 19.25
N ILE A 222 -18.99 9.91 19.01
CA ILE A 222 -17.55 9.61 18.87
C ILE A 222 -16.98 9.06 20.17
N ARG A 223 -17.24 9.72 21.31
CA ARG A 223 -16.77 9.27 22.63
C ARG A 223 -17.28 7.85 22.94
N ARG A 224 -18.55 7.58 22.67
CA ARG A 224 -19.18 6.28 22.89
C ARG A 224 -18.55 5.19 22.01
N THR A 225 -18.46 5.45 20.70
CA THR A 225 -17.90 4.51 19.73
C THR A 225 -16.46 4.15 20.06
N LEU A 226 -15.64 5.14 20.44
CA LEU A 226 -14.23 4.90 20.79
C LEU A 226 -14.09 4.14 22.10
N LYS A 227 -14.88 4.45 23.13
CA LYS A 227 -14.91 3.67 24.38
C LYS A 227 -15.30 2.21 24.15
N GLU A 228 -16.38 1.97 23.41
CA GLU A 228 -16.82 0.61 23.07
C GLU A 228 -15.75 -0.16 22.29
N THR A 229 -15.04 0.52 21.38
CA THR A 229 -13.95 -0.09 20.60
C THR A 229 -12.76 -0.44 21.50
N MET A 230 -12.36 0.45 22.40
CA MET A 230 -11.27 0.20 23.35
C MET A 230 -11.60 -0.95 24.30
N GLU A 231 -12.84 -1.02 24.80
CA GLU A 231 -13.31 -2.12 25.64
C GLU A 231 -13.27 -3.47 24.92
N ARG A 232 -13.63 -3.52 23.62
CA ARG A 232 -13.53 -4.75 22.82
C ARG A 232 -12.09 -5.22 22.59
N ILE A 233 -11.16 -4.28 22.42
CA ILE A 233 -9.74 -4.60 22.18
C ILE A 233 -9.10 -5.19 23.46
N GLN A 234 -9.54 -4.77 24.64
CA GLN A 234 -9.02 -5.29 25.92
C GLN A 234 -9.35 -6.77 26.20
N VAL A 235 -10.20 -7.43 25.38
CA VAL A 235 -10.72 -8.79 25.66
C VAL A 235 -9.88 -9.92 25.03
N GLN A 236 -8.76 -9.64 24.37
CA GLN A 236 -7.85 -10.70 23.91
C GLN A 236 -6.75 -10.93 24.95
N GLU A 237 -6.91 -11.98 25.76
CA GLU A 237 -5.83 -12.57 26.57
C GLU A 237 -4.78 -13.23 25.64
N GLU A 238 -4.08 -12.41 24.85
CA GLU A 238 -2.87 -12.83 24.16
C GLU A 238 -1.66 -12.60 25.06
N ASP A 239 -0.67 -13.49 24.92
CA ASP A 239 0.63 -13.38 25.56
C ASP A 239 1.27 -12.01 25.22
N PRO A 240 1.49 -11.13 26.23
CA PRO A 240 1.98 -9.77 25.99
C PRO A 240 3.28 -9.72 25.18
N GLU A 241 4.14 -10.73 25.36
CA GLU A 241 5.40 -10.84 24.63
C GLU A 241 5.18 -11.09 23.14
N LYS A 242 4.24 -11.98 22.78
CA LYS A 242 3.91 -12.26 21.37
C LYS A 242 3.24 -11.08 20.69
N LEU A 243 2.37 -10.38 21.42
CA LEU A 243 1.72 -9.16 20.94
C LEU A 243 2.77 -8.09 20.64
N LEU A 244 3.71 -7.88 21.57
CA LEU A 244 4.82 -6.94 21.41
C LEU A 244 5.73 -7.32 20.25
N GLU A 245 6.11 -8.60 20.10
CA GLU A 245 6.87 -9.08 18.94
C GLU A 245 6.14 -8.82 17.62
N GLY A 246 4.82 -9.02 17.60
CA GLY A 246 3.97 -8.70 16.45
C GLY A 246 4.00 -7.21 16.09
N PHE A 247 3.90 -6.33 17.09
CA PHE A 247 4.00 -4.88 16.88
C PHE A 247 5.39 -4.45 16.43
N ILE A 248 6.44 -4.99 17.04
CA ILE A 248 7.84 -4.75 16.65
C ILE A 248 8.03 -5.15 15.18
N ARG A 249 7.61 -6.35 14.78
CA ARG A 249 7.70 -6.80 13.39
C ARG A 249 6.89 -5.90 12.44
N GLY A 250 5.70 -5.48 12.85
CA GLY A 250 4.86 -4.56 12.07
C GLY A 250 5.51 -3.19 11.88
N TYR A 251 6.14 -2.66 12.93
CA TYR A 251 6.84 -1.38 12.92
C TYR A 251 8.10 -1.42 12.05
N HIS A 252 8.93 -2.44 12.21
CA HIS A 252 10.11 -2.65 11.36
C HIS A 252 9.72 -2.75 9.89
N LYS A 253 8.67 -3.51 9.58
CA LYS A 253 8.12 -3.57 8.22
C LYS A 253 7.66 -2.20 7.73
N SER A 254 6.92 -1.43 8.52
CA SER A 254 6.34 -0.15 8.06
C SER A 254 7.36 0.98 7.90
N THR A 255 8.49 0.89 8.61
CA THR A 255 9.52 1.95 8.68
C THR A 255 10.82 1.59 7.94
N GLY A 256 11.05 0.32 7.62
CA GLY A 256 12.25 -0.15 6.92
C GLY A 256 13.50 -0.29 7.79
N PHE A 257 13.34 -0.29 9.13
CA PHE A 257 14.40 -0.56 10.11
C PHE A 257 14.43 -2.03 10.53
#